data_AF-A0A7Y1TG31-F1
#
_entry.id   AF-A0A7Y1TG31-F1
#
_cell.length_a   1.000
_cell.length_b   1.000
_cell.length_c   1.000
_cell.angle_alpha   90.00
_cell.angle_beta   90.00
_cell.angle_gamma   90.00
#
_symmetry.space_group_name_H-M   'P 1'
#
loop_
_entity.id
_entity.type
_entity.pdbx_description
1 polymer ?
#
loop_
_entity_poly.entity_id
_entity_poly.type
_entity_poly.pdbx_seq_one_letter_code
_entity_poly.pdbx_strand_id
1 'polypeptide(L)'
;MNKKMPKSPDQDLSRRERQIMNILYRRERASVADIAAELPNAPSDTAIRTHMRILEDKGQVKRQRDGRKHVYRPTTSRKRAARAALTGVLSTFFDGSLGDAVATHLADPRSGVDEEELERLRALIRDARTSSK
;
A
#
# COMPACT_ATOMS: atom_id res chain seq x y z
N MET A 1 -22.10 -20.79 -5.14
CA MET A 1 -21.35 -19.94 -6.10
C MET A 1 -20.20 -19.28 -5.36
N ASN A 2 -18.99 -19.85 -5.43
CA ASN A 2 -17.82 -19.24 -4.79
C ASN A 2 -17.39 -18.02 -5.62
N LYS A 3 -17.77 -16.81 -5.18
CA LYS A 3 -17.15 -15.59 -5.69
C LYS A 3 -15.66 -15.65 -5.35
N LYS A 4 -14.82 -15.95 -6.34
CA LYS A 4 -13.37 -15.73 -6.24
C LYS A 4 -13.17 -14.28 -5.82
N MET A 5 -12.65 -14.06 -4.63
CA MET A 5 -12.27 -12.73 -4.14
C MET A 5 -11.26 -12.11 -5.12
N PRO A 6 -11.33 -10.80 -5.40
CA PRO A 6 -10.25 -10.11 -6.07
C PRO A 6 -9.00 -10.23 -5.19
N LYS A 7 -7.96 -10.91 -5.67
CA LYS A 7 -6.66 -10.99 -4.99
C LYS A 7 -6.14 -9.57 -4.77
N SER A 8 -5.73 -9.24 -3.55
CA SER A 8 -5.03 -7.98 -3.31
C SER A 8 -3.71 -8.00 -4.10
N PRO A 9 -3.29 -6.89 -4.72
CA PRO A 9 -2.07 -6.83 -5.53
C PRO A 9 -0.80 -7.28 -4.76
N ASP A 10 -0.85 -7.26 -3.43
CA ASP A 10 0.28 -7.59 -2.54
C ASP A 10 0.30 -9.04 -2.01
N GLN A 11 -0.72 -9.86 -2.29
CA GLN A 11 -0.86 -11.21 -1.70
C GLN A 11 0.23 -12.20 -2.18
N ASP A 12 0.72 -12.05 -3.42
CA ASP A 12 1.72 -12.94 -4.01
C ASP A 12 3.16 -12.37 -3.93
N LEU A 13 3.38 -11.35 -3.08
CA LEU A 13 4.70 -10.74 -2.88
C LEU A 13 5.51 -11.43 -1.77
N SER A 14 6.82 -11.53 -1.94
CA SER A 14 7.71 -11.86 -0.82
C SER A 14 7.84 -10.68 0.16
N ARG A 15 8.41 -10.91 1.35
CA ARG A 15 8.67 -9.83 2.33
C ARG A 15 9.52 -8.71 1.71
N ARG A 16 10.57 -9.07 0.96
CA ARG A 16 11.46 -8.10 0.33
C ARG A 16 10.77 -7.34 -0.80
N GLU A 17 9.99 -8.02 -1.62
CA GLU A 17 9.18 -7.40 -2.67
C GLU A 17 8.17 -6.39 -2.10
N ARG A 18 7.48 -6.71 -1.00
CA ARG A 18 6.60 -5.76 -0.30
C ARG A 18 7.35 -4.51 0.18
N GLN A 19 8.53 -4.67 0.76
CA GLN A 19 9.34 -3.53 1.21
C GLN A 19 9.69 -2.59 0.05
N ILE A 20 10.06 -3.17 -1.09
CA ILE A 20 10.35 -2.41 -2.31
C ILE A 20 9.08 -1.71 -2.82
N MET A 21 7.96 -2.42 -2.91
CA MET A 21 6.70 -1.84 -3.36
C MET A 21 6.25 -0.69 -2.46
N ASN A 22 6.44 -0.79 -1.15
CA ASN A 22 6.15 0.30 -0.22
C ASN A 22 6.97 1.57 -0.53
N ILE A 23 8.26 1.42 -0.84
CA ILE A 23 9.10 2.54 -1.28
C ILE A 23 8.58 3.12 -2.60
N LEU A 24 8.24 2.26 -3.57
CA LEU A 24 7.71 2.69 -4.87
C LEU A 24 6.34 3.37 -4.77
N TYR A 25 5.45 2.94 -3.88
CA TYR A 25 4.18 3.62 -3.63
C TYR A 25 4.38 4.97 -2.96
N ARG A 26 5.39 5.12 -2.09
CA ARG A 26 5.71 6.41 -1.44
C ARG A 26 6.35 7.39 -2.42
N ARG A 27 7.31 6.95 -3.23
CA ARG A 27 8.05 7.79 -4.18
C ARG A 27 7.35 7.98 -5.53
N GLU A 28 6.41 7.11 -5.88
CA GLU A 28 5.76 6.97 -7.20
C GLU A 28 6.70 6.67 -8.40
N ARG A 29 8.01 6.89 -8.21
CA ARG A 29 9.08 6.68 -9.18
C ARG A 29 10.41 6.57 -8.41
N ALA A 30 11.17 5.50 -8.61
CA ALA A 30 12.47 5.33 -7.97
C ALA A 30 13.47 4.55 -8.85
N SER A 31 14.75 4.87 -8.75
CA SER A 31 15.84 4.05 -9.29
C SER A 31 16.27 2.95 -8.31
N VAL A 32 17.16 2.04 -8.75
CA VAL A 32 17.75 1.02 -7.86
C VAL A 32 18.49 1.67 -6.70
N ALA A 33 19.24 2.75 -6.96
CA ALA A 33 19.98 3.47 -5.92
C ALA A 33 19.04 4.12 -4.89
N ASP A 34 17.91 4.67 -5.34
CA ASP A 34 16.89 5.23 -4.45
C ASP A 34 16.28 4.17 -3.54
N ILE A 35 16.01 2.98 -4.10
CA ILE A 35 15.48 1.84 -3.35
C ILE A 35 16.52 1.32 -2.36
N ALA A 36 17.79 1.20 -2.76
CA ALA A 36 18.88 0.77 -1.90
C ALA A 36 19.06 1.69 -0.68
N ALA A 37 18.95 3.01 -0.88
CA ALA A 37 19.09 4.00 0.18
C ALA A 37 18.01 3.93 1.27
N GLU A 38 16.81 3.41 0.95
CA GLU A 38 15.68 3.34 1.89
C GLU A 38 15.38 1.92 2.39
N LEU A 39 15.97 0.89 1.79
CA LEU A 39 15.76 -0.48 2.22
C LEU A 39 16.53 -0.76 3.51
N PRO A 40 15.87 -1.25 4.57
CA PRO A 40 16.57 -1.75 5.74
C PRO A 40 17.37 -3.00 5.36
N ASN A 41 18.63 -3.06 5.83
CA ASN A 41 19.59 -4.11 5.47
C ASN A 41 19.58 -4.35 3.96
N ALA A 42 19.88 -3.30 3.21
CA ALA A 42 19.80 -3.30 1.76
C ALA A 42 20.70 -4.40 1.16
N PRO A 43 20.16 -5.26 0.28
CA PRO A 43 20.99 -6.21 -0.44
C PRO A 43 21.76 -5.47 -1.56
N SER A 44 22.63 -6.20 -2.27
CA SER A 44 23.36 -5.61 -3.40
C SER A 44 22.43 -5.08 -4.49
N ASP A 45 22.89 -4.07 -5.24
CA ASP A 45 22.18 -3.51 -6.40
C ASP A 45 21.74 -4.59 -7.41
N THR A 46 22.55 -5.63 -7.58
CA THR A 46 22.22 -6.79 -8.44
C THR A 46 21.00 -7.52 -7.91
N ALA A 47 20.93 -7.80 -6.60
CA ALA A 47 19.78 -8.44 -5.98
C ALA A 47 18.52 -7.56 -6.05
N ILE A 48 18.66 -6.24 -5.87
CA ILE A 48 17.54 -5.31 -6.04
C ILE A 48 17.05 -5.34 -7.49
N ARG A 49 17.93 -5.36 -8.50
CA ARG A 49 17.52 -5.52 -9.91
C ARG A 49 16.80 -6.84 -10.17
N THR A 50 17.24 -7.93 -9.54
CA THR A 50 16.54 -9.22 -9.64
C THR A 50 15.12 -9.10 -9.09
N HIS A 51 14.94 -8.46 -7.92
CA HIS A 51 13.59 -8.19 -7.40
C HIS A 51 12.77 -7.26 -8.30
N MET A 52 13.39 -6.24 -8.92
CA MET A 52 12.68 -5.38 -9.89
C MET A 52 12.16 -6.19 -11.07
N ARG A 53 12.98 -7.09 -11.62
CA ARG A 53 12.59 -7.96 -12.72
C ARG A 53 11.43 -8.88 -12.31
N ILE A 54 11.52 -9.51 -11.14
CA ILE A 54 10.44 -10.37 -10.61
C ILE A 54 9.14 -9.56 -10.46
N LEU A 55 9.21 -8.33 -9.93
CA LEU A 55 8.04 -7.46 -9.78
C LEU A 55 7.49 -7.00 -11.14
N GLU A 56 8.35 -6.78 -12.13
CA GLU A 56 7.95 -6.45 -13.50
C GLU A 56 7.25 -7.64 -14.18
N ASP A 57 7.80 -8.85 -14.02
CA ASP A 57 7.21 -10.10 -14.50
C ASP A 57 5.84 -10.38 -13.82
N LYS A 58 5.69 -10.01 -12.54
CA LYS A 58 4.41 -10.04 -11.81
C LYS A 58 3.46 -8.89 -12.19
N GLY A 59 3.86 -7.98 -13.06
CA GLY A 59 3.07 -6.82 -13.51
C GLY A 59 2.85 -5.74 -12.45
N GLN A 60 3.66 -5.72 -11.38
CA GLN A 60 3.53 -4.78 -10.26
C GLN A 60 4.27 -3.47 -10.52
N VAL A 61 5.33 -3.51 -11.32
CA VAL A 61 6.13 -2.34 -11.68
C VAL A 61 6.33 -2.25 -13.19
N LYS A 62 6.53 -1.02 -13.66
CA LYS A 62 6.98 -0.74 -15.03
C LYS A 62 8.34 -0.07 -14.98
N ARG A 63 9.28 -0.59 -15.77
CA ARG A 63 10.57 0.06 -16.01
C ARG A 63 10.45 1.13 -17.08
N GLN A 64 11.04 2.28 -16.82
CA GLN A 64 11.16 3.38 -17.78
C GLN A 64 12.62 3.85 -17.82
N ARG A 65 13.10 4.24 -19.01
CA ARG A 65 14.42 4.84 -19.17
C ARG A 65 14.33 6.34 -18.89
N ASP A 66 15.21 6.84 -18.03
CA ASP A 66 15.37 8.25 -17.72
C ASP A 66 16.84 8.64 -17.97
N GLY A 67 17.10 9.15 -19.18
CA GLY A 67 18.46 9.37 -19.68
C GLY A 67 19.31 8.10 -19.65
N ARG A 68 20.32 8.10 -18.76
CA ARG A 68 21.24 6.96 -18.55
C ARG A 68 20.78 6.00 -17.44
N LYS A 69 19.74 6.35 -16.68
CA LYS A 69 19.26 5.56 -15.53
C LYS A 69 17.97 4.81 -15.89
N HIS A 70 17.74 3.71 -15.20
CA HIS A 70 16.43 3.05 -15.18
C HIS A 70 15.69 3.48 -13.92
N VAL A 71 14.42 3.86 -14.10
CA VAL A 71 13.49 4.18 -13.02
C VAL A 71 12.30 3.23 -13.10
N TYR A 72 11.73 2.93 -11.96
CA TYR A 72 10.60 2.01 -11.81
C TYR A 72 9.43 2.77 -11.21
N ARG A 73 8.23 2.46 -11.69
CA ARG A 73 6.97 3.02 -11.19
C ARG A 73 6.00 1.88 -10.91
N PRO A 74 5.19 1.95 -9.84
CA PRO A 74 4.15 0.96 -9.60
C PRO A 74 3.09 1.05 -10.71
N THR A 75 2.55 -0.09 -11.13
CA THR A 75 1.49 -0.16 -12.14
C THR A 75 0.12 0.26 -11.59
N THR A 76 -0.05 0.11 -10.27
CA THR A 76 -1.24 0.54 -9.54
C THR A 76 -0.93 1.82 -8.77
N SER A 77 -1.87 2.77 -8.75
CA SER A 77 -1.67 3.99 -7.97
C SER A 77 -1.73 3.71 -6.47
N ARG A 78 -1.00 4.51 -5.67
CA ARG A 78 -1.01 4.40 -4.20
C ARG A 78 -2.43 4.39 -3.63
N LYS A 79 -3.32 5.25 -4.13
CA LYS A 79 -4.73 5.32 -3.67
C LYS A 79 -5.49 4.02 -3.94
N ARG A 80 -5.30 3.42 -5.12
CA ARG A 80 -5.94 2.13 -5.46
C ARG A 80 -5.37 0.99 -4.63
N ALA A 81 -4.04 0.94 -4.47
CA ALA A 81 -3.38 -0.06 -3.64
C ALA A 81 -3.83 0.04 -2.17
N ALA A 82 -3.86 1.25 -1.60
CA ALA A 82 -4.33 1.50 -0.24
C ALA A 82 -5.79 1.06 -0.05
N ARG A 83 -6.68 1.35 -1.01
CA ARG A 83 -8.07 0.88 -0.97
C ARG A 83 -8.16 -0.64 -0.98
N ALA A 84 -7.43 -1.30 -1.88
CA ALA A 84 -7.42 -2.76 -1.97
C ALA A 84 -6.88 -3.41 -0.69
N ALA A 85 -5.80 -2.85 -0.12
CA ALA A 85 -5.24 -3.31 1.15
C ALA A 85 -6.25 -3.17 2.30
N LEU A 86 -6.88 -2.00 2.45
CA LEU A 86 -7.90 -1.78 3.48
C LEU A 86 -9.09 -2.73 3.31
N THR A 87 -9.61 -2.90 2.09
CA THR A 87 -10.69 -3.86 1.81
C THR A 87 -10.28 -5.30 2.19
N GLY A 88 -9.02 -5.68 1.93
CA GLY A 88 -8.49 -6.97 2.36
C GLY A 88 -8.52 -7.15 3.89
N VAL A 89 -8.04 -6.16 4.64
CA VAL A 89 -8.07 -6.17 6.11
C VAL A 89 -9.51 -6.26 6.62
N LEU A 90 -10.41 -5.40 6.12
CA LEU A 90 -11.81 -5.39 6.55
C LEU A 90 -12.51 -6.72 6.28
N SER A 91 -12.33 -7.30 5.09
CA SER A 91 -12.94 -8.58 4.73
C SER A 91 -12.38 -9.77 5.52
N THR A 92 -11.11 -9.71 5.94
CA THR A 92 -10.46 -10.83 6.63
C THR A 92 -10.76 -10.84 8.13
N PHE A 93 -10.83 -9.67 8.77
CA PHE A 93 -10.87 -9.57 10.23
C PHE A 93 -12.15 -8.94 10.79
N PHE A 94 -12.93 -8.26 9.96
CA PHE A 94 -14.06 -7.44 10.41
C PHE A 94 -15.32 -7.68 9.59
N ASP A 95 -15.41 -8.81 8.87
CA ASP A 95 -16.56 -9.16 8.01
C ASP A 95 -16.98 -8.03 7.04
N GLY A 96 -16.02 -7.20 6.62
CA GLY A 96 -16.24 -6.05 5.75
C GLY A 96 -16.71 -4.77 6.45
N SER A 97 -16.86 -4.78 7.77
CA SER A 97 -17.32 -3.65 8.58
C SER A 97 -16.20 -2.66 8.89
N LEU A 98 -16.25 -1.48 8.26
CA LEU A 98 -15.37 -0.37 8.63
C LEU A 98 -15.65 0.14 10.05
N GLY A 99 -16.92 0.11 10.48
CA GLY A 99 -17.32 0.57 11.81
C GLY A 99 -16.66 -0.24 12.91
N ASP A 100 -16.65 -1.56 12.80
CA ASP A 100 -16.05 -2.45 13.81
C ASP A 100 -14.53 -2.31 13.84
N ALA A 101 -13.90 -2.11 12.69
CA ALA A 101 -12.46 -1.83 12.61
C ALA A 101 -12.09 -0.53 13.34
N VAL A 102 -12.87 0.54 13.14
CA VAL A 102 -12.68 1.81 13.84
C VAL A 102 -12.96 1.68 15.33
N ALA A 103 -14.06 1.03 15.72
CA ALA A 103 -14.39 0.81 17.12
C ALA A 103 -13.30 0.00 17.85
N THR A 104 -12.78 -1.04 17.21
CA THR A 104 -11.66 -1.85 17.73
C THR A 104 -10.41 -0.99 17.94
N HIS A 105 -10.09 -0.11 16.99
CA HIS A 105 -8.94 0.78 17.12
C HIS A 105 -9.12 1.80 18.24
N LEU A 106 -10.28 2.46 18.32
CA LEU A 106 -10.57 3.47 19.35
C LEU A 106 -10.67 2.88 20.76
N ALA A 107 -11.06 1.61 20.90
CA ALA A 107 -11.10 0.92 22.17
C ALA A 107 -9.71 0.52 22.70
N ASP A 108 -8.65 0.52 21.88
CA ASP A 108 -7.28 0.25 22.34
C ASP A 108 -6.75 1.48 23.11
N PRO A 109 -6.45 1.37 24.41
CA PRO A 109 -5.88 2.48 25.19
C PRO A 109 -4.54 2.98 24.65
N ARG A 110 -3.86 2.20 23.82
CA ARG A 110 -2.58 2.55 23.17
C ARG A 110 -2.76 3.16 21.78
N SER A 111 -3.99 3.33 21.32
CA SER A 111 -4.29 3.91 20.00
C SER A 111 -3.73 5.33 19.86
N GLY A 112 -3.60 6.06 20.97
CA GLY A 112 -3.03 7.40 20.99
C GLY A 112 -3.87 8.41 20.21
N VAL A 113 -5.16 8.11 20.00
CA VAL A 113 -6.09 9.00 19.30
C VAL A 113 -6.43 10.16 20.23
N ASP A 114 -6.10 11.37 19.79
CA ASP A 114 -6.40 12.61 20.49
C ASP A 114 -7.72 13.24 20.00
N GLU A 115 -8.14 14.32 20.67
CA GLU A 115 -9.38 15.01 20.32
C GLU A 115 -9.32 15.63 18.91
N GLU A 116 -8.13 16.02 18.43
CA GLU A 116 -7.96 16.59 17.09
C GLU A 116 -8.28 15.55 16.01
N GLU A 117 -7.75 14.33 16.14
CA GLU A 117 -8.05 13.24 15.21
C GLU A 117 -9.50 12.76 15.32
N LEU A 118 -10.10 12.76 16.52
CA LEU A 118 -11.54 12.47 16.69
C LEU A 118 -12.41 13.49 15.94
N GLU A 119 -12.09 14.78 16.06
CA GLU A 119 -12.84 15.83 15.38
C GLU A 119 -12.67 15.75 13.86
N ARG A 120 -11.45 15.42 13.40
CA ARG A 120 -11.20 15.14 11.98
C ARG A 120 -12.03 13.97 11.46
N LEU A 121 -12.15 12.88 12.22
CA LEU A 121 -13.01 11.74 11.86
C LEU A 121 -14.49 12.15 11.79
N ARG A 122 -14.98 12.95 12.74
CA ARG A 122 -16.35 13.50 12.71
C ARG A 122 -16.59 14.34 11.45
N ALA A 123 -15.65 15.20 11.08
CA ALA A 123 -15.73 16.03 9.88
C ALA A 123 -15.78 15.17 8.60
N LEU A 124 -14.93 14.15 8.48
CA LEU A 124 -14.93 13.23 7.33
C LEU A 124 -16.26 12.49 7.16
N ILE A 125 -16.89 12.06 8.26
CA ILE A 125 -18.20 11.40 8.24
C ILE A 125 -19.29 12.37 7.78
N ARG A 126 -19.25 13.62 8.24
CA ARG A 126 -20.20 14.67 7.81
C ARG A 126 -20.07 14.94 6.31
N ASP A 127 -18.86 15.10 5.80
CA ASP A 127 -18.60 15.42 4.39
C ASP A 127 -19.03 14.26 3.47
N ALA A 128 -18.86 13.01 3.92
CA ALA A 128 -19.32 11.82 3.20
C ALA A 128 -20.85 11.77 3.07
N ARG A 129 -21.60 12.25 4.08
CA ARG A 129 -23.07 12.36 4.01
C ARG A 129 -23.53 13.39 2.97
N THR A 130 -22.81 14.50 2.84
CA THR A 130 -23.13 15.56 1.87
C THR A 130 -22.80 15.14 0.44
N SER A 131 -21.69 14.43 0.24
CA SER A 131 -21.24 13.96 -1.09
C SER A 131 -22.04 12.77 -1.64
N SER A 132 -22.91 12.17 -0.83
CA SER A 132 -23.78 11.05 -1.22
C SER A 132 -25.23 11.49 -1.54
N LYS A 133 -25.50 12.80 -1.50
CA LYS A 133 -26.72 13.42 -2.05
C LYS A 133 -26.44 13.96 -3.45
#